data_AF-A0A7Y9BJL9-F1
#
_entry.id   AF-A0A7Y9BJL9-F1
#
_cell.length_a   1.000
_cell.length_b   1.000
_cell.length_c   1.000
_cell.angle_alpha   90.00
_cell.angle_beta   90.00
_cell.angle_gamma   90.00
#
_symmetry.space_group_name_H-M   'P 1'
#
loop_
_entity.id
_entity.type
_entity.pdbx_description
1 polymer ?
#
loop_
_entity_poly.entity_id
_entity_poly.type
_entity_poly.pdbx_seq_one_letter_code
_entity_poly.pdbx_strand_id
1 'polypeptide(L)'
;MTAMARGGRARFKVGDTVTGWSYVEPEDRRRETPEEIAGRVVQVGSGWKGVEADQAYLWIRLPSGREARALIRDVVKVTEHPPRG
;
A
#
# COMPACT_ATOMS: atom_id res chain seq x y z
N MET A 1 -3.79 -20.11 24.57
CA MET A 1 -2.74 -19.09 24.77
C MET A 1 -2.64 -18.30 23.48
N THR A 2 -3.31 -17.16 23.42
CA THR A 2 -3.35 -16.29 22.23
C THR A 2 -2.03 -15.54 22.13
N ALA A 3 -1.23 -15.85 21.13
CA ALA A 3 -0.04 -15.07 20.81
C ALA A 3 -0.51 -13.67 20.39
N MET A 4 -0.31 -12.68 21.26
CA MET A 4 -0.40 -11.28 20.88
C MET A 4 0.70 -11.04 19.85
N ALA A 5 0.33 -10.95 18.58
CA ALA A 5 1.23 -10.52 17.53
C ALA A 5 1.84 -9.19 17.96
N ARG A 6 3.16 -9.21 18.20
CA ARG A 6 3.95 -8.03 18.53
C ARG A 6 3.67 -7.00 17.44
N GLY A 7 3.10 -5.86 17.82
CA GLY A 7 2.82 -4.75 16.91
C GLY A 7 4.10 -4.29 16.21
N GLY A 8 4.39 -4.90 15.06
CA GLY A 8 5.43 -4.43 14.16
C GLY A 8 5.00 -3.08 13.60
N ARG A 9 5.92 -2.10 13.58
CA ARG A 9 5.70 -0.85 12.86
C ARG A 9 5.17 -1.19 11.46
N ALA A 10 4.03 -0.61 11.08
CA ALA A 10 3.52 -0.73 9.72
C ALA A 10 4.65 -0.39 8.74
N ARG A 11 4.86 -1.26 7.73
CA ARG A 11 5.95 -1.17 6.74
C ARG A 11 5.97 0.17 5.99
N PHE A 12 4.83 0.83 5.93
CA PHE A 12 4.60 2.10 5.25
C PHE A 12 3.98 3.12 6.21
N LYS A 13 4.23 4.40 5.93
CA LYS A 13 3.63 5.53 6.63
C LYS A 13 2.99 6.49 5.63
N VAL A 14 2.00 7.25 6.09
CA VAL A 14 1.46 8.39 5.33
C VAL A 14 2.61 9.34 4.96
N GLY A 15 2.63 9.76 3.69
CA GLY A 15 3.67 10.59 3.09
C GLY A 15 4.79 9.81 2.39
N ASP A 16 4.91 8.50 2.58
CA ASP A 16 5.91 7.70 1.86
C ASP A 16 5.64 7.71 0.35
N THR A 17 6.67 7.98 -0.45
CA THR A 17 6.64 7.75 -1.90
C THR A 17 6.80 6.28 -2.18
N VAL A 18 5.87 5.72 -2.96
CA VAL A 18 5.80 4.28 -3.24
C VAL A 18 5.50 4.02 -4.71
N THR A 19 5.85 2.82 -5.15
CA THR A 19 5.44 2.26 -6.45
C THR A 19 4.98 0.81 -6.27
N GLY A 20 4.11 0.33 -7.15
CA GLY A 20 3.59 -1.02 -7.09
C GLY A 20 2.42 -1.22 -8.05
N TRP A 21 1.56 -2.18 -7.72
CA TRP A 21 0.37 -2.49 -8.50
C TRP A 21 -0.90 -2.15 -7.74
N SER A 22 -1.89 -1.58 -8.43
CA SER A 22 -3.21 -1.34 -7.87
C SER A 22 -3.90 -2.66 -7.56
N TYR A 23 -4.73 -2.65 -6.51
CA TYR A 23 -5.55 -3.77 -6.11
C TYR A 23 -6.95 -3.58 -6.65
N VAL A 24 -7.38 -4.56 -7.46
CA VAL A 24 -8.76 -4.71 -7.94
C VAL A 24 -9.41 -5.86 -7.18
N GLU A 25 -10.60 -5.59 -6.60
CA GLU A 25 -11.40 -6.62 -5.92
C GLU A 25 -11.69 -7.78 -6.88
N PRO A 26 -11.70 -9.04 -6.43
CA PRO A 26 -11.98 -10.19 -7.28
C PRO A 26 -13.27 -10.05 -8.11
N GLU A 27 -14.28 -9.39 -7.55
CA GLU A 27 -15.59 -9.15 -8.16
C GLU A 27 -15.49 -8.20 -9.37
N ASP A 28 -14.58 -7.23 -9.33
CA ASP A 28 -14.39 -6.20 -10.35
C ASP A 28 -13.37 -6.59 -11.43
N ARG A 29 -12.61 -7.68 -11.24
CA ARG A 29 -11.56 -8.13 -12.18
C ARG A 29 -12.06 -8.48 -13.59
N ARG A 30 -13.37 -8.63 -13.78
CA ARG A 30 -13.97 -8.81 -15.12
C ARG A 30 -14.03 -7.51 -15.92
N ARG A 31 -13.93 -6.36 -15.26
CA ARG A 31 -14.11 -5.02 -15.83
C ARG A 31 -12.85 -4.16 -15.70
N GLU A 32 -12.07 -4.40 -14.65
CA GLU A 32 -10.87 -3.63 -14.32
C GLU A 32 -9.67 -4.57 -14.17
N THR A 33 -8.51 -4.12 -14.64
CA THR A 33 -7.24 -4.82 -14.47
C THR A 33 -6.35 -4.05 -13.50
N PRO A 34 -5.60 -4.74 -12.63
CA PRO A 34 -4.51 -4.11 -11.88
C PRO A 34 -3.58 -3.30 -12.80
N GLU A 35 -3.20 -2.11 -12.37
CA GLU A 35 -2.35 -1.17 -13.10
C GLU A 35 -1.12 -0.83 -12.27
N GLU A 36 0.00 -0.53 -12.93
CA GLU A 36 1.16 0.05 -12.24
C GLU A 36 0.81 1.43 -11.70
N ILE A 37 1.19 1.68 -10.45
CA ILE A 37 0.95 2.94 -9.77
C ILE A 37 2.22 3.44 -9.10
N ALA A 38 2.40 4.75 -9.14
CA ALA A 38 3.42 5.47 -8.38
C ALA A 38 2.80 6.71 -7.74
N GLY A 39 3.08 6.95 -6.47
CA GLY A 39 2.46 8.04 -5.75
C GLY A 39 2.84 8.11 -4.29
N ARG A 40 2.05 8.85 -3.51
CA ARG A 40 2.26 9.01 -2.06
C ARG A 40 1.19 8.27 -1.27
N VAL A 41 1.61 7.58 -0.23
CA VAL A 41 0.68 6.95 0.72
C VAL A 41 -0.09 8.04 1.46
N VAL A 42 -1.43 7.99 1.38
CA VAL A 42 -2.33 8.90 2.11
C VAL A 42 -3.04 8.21 3.25
N GLN A 43 -3.17 6.87 3.21
CA GLN A 43 -3.74 6.07 4.29
C GLN A 43 -3.15 4.66 4.29
N VAL A 44 -3.00 4.11 5.48
CA VAL A 44 -2.56 2.71 5.72
C VAL A 44 -3.61 2.03 6.59
N GLY A 45 -4.11 0.88 6.16
CA GLY A 45 -5.00 0.07 7.00
C GLY A 45 -5.86 -0.90 6.21
N SER A 46 -6.60 -1.75 6.92
CA SER A 46 -7.54 -2.70 6.34
C SER A 46 -9.00 -2.21 6.36
N GLY A 47 -9.26 -1.07 7.01
CA GLY A 47 -10.61 -0.64 7.38
C GLY A 47 -11.20 -1.37 8.59
N TRP A 48 -10.53 -2.38 9.17
CA TRP A 48 -11.01 -3.19 10.28
C TRP A 48 -9.95 -3.39 11.38
N LYS A 49 -10.37 -3.35 12.65
CA LYS A 49 -9.47 -3.55 13.79
C LYS A 49 -8.98 -5.02 13.81
N GLY A 50 -7.66 -5.22 13.73
CA GLY A 50 -7.03 -6.55 13.91
C GLY A 50 -6.61 -7.29 12.64
N VAL A 51 -6.57 -6.65 11.47
CA VAL A 51 -6.00 -7.26 10.26
C VAL A 51 -4.48 -7.21 10.31
N GLU A 52 -3.86 -8.35 10.02
CA GLU A 52 -2.42 -8.53 9.92
C GLU A 52 -1.79 -7.52 8.95
N ALA A 53 -0.60 -7.01 9.31
CA ALA A 53 0.05 -5.91 8.60
C ALA A 53 0.43 -6.25 7.14
N ASP A 54 0.46 -7.54 6.78
CA ASP A 54 0.76 -8.04 5.45
C ASP A 54 -0.44 -8.03 4.48
N GLN A 55 -1.67 -8.02 5.01
CA GLN A 55 -2.92 -7.95 4.25
C GLN A 55 -3.57 -6.57 4.27
N ALA A 56 -2.97 -5.60 4.96
CA ALA A 56 -3.50 -4.24 4.96
C ALA A 56 -3.37 -3.57 3.58
N TYR A 57 -4.30 -2.67 3.32
CA TYR A 57 -4.32 -1.84 2.13
C TYR A 57 -3.56 -0.53 2.34
N LEU A 58 -3.02 -0.02 1.24
CA LEU A 58 -2.52 1.34 1.09
C LEU A 58 -3.45 2.10 0.17
N TRP A 59 -3.82 3.32 0.57
CA TRP A 59 -4.36 4.31 -0.36
C TRP A 59 -3.23 5.20 -0.81
N ILE A 60 -3.06 5.29 -2.12
CA ILE A 60 -1.96 5.98 -2.78
C ILE A 60 -2.55 7.08 -3.64
N ARG A 61 -2.16 8.32 -3.37
CA ARG A 61 -2.49 9.47 -4.21
C ARG A 61 -1.51 9.52 -5.38
N LEU A 62 -2.04 9.38 -6.59
CA LEU A 62 -1.30 9.44 -7.86
C LEU A 62 -1.02 10.91 -8.25
N PRO A 63 -0.04 11.18 -9.13
CA PRO A 63 0.23 12.52 -9.66
C PRO A 63 -0.99 13.17 -10.36
N SER A 64 -1.88 12.35 -10.92
CA SER A 64 -3.14 12.80 -11.52
C SER A 64 -4.17 13.31 -10.51
N GLY A 65 -3.89 13.19 -9.21
CA GLY A 65 -4.82 13.54 -8.14
C GLY A 65 -5.82 12.44 -7.79
N ARG A 66 -5.89 11.37 -8.60
CA ARG A 66 -6.69 10.16 -8.30
C ARG A 66 -6.09 9.37 -7.15
N GLU A 67 -6.92 8.65 -6.42
CA GLU A 67 -6.49 7.68 -5.43
C GLU A 67 -6.61 6.26 -5.98
N ALA A 68 -5.59 5.45 -5.71
CA ALA A 68 -5.56 4.03 -6.00
C ALA A 68 -5.35 3.25 -4.71
N ARG A 69 -5.98 2.09 -4.62
CA ARG A 69 -5.75 1.15 -3.52
C ARG A 69 -4.75 0.10 -3.95
N ALA A 70 -3.89 -0.35 -3.04
CA ALA A 70 -2.94 -1.44 -3.28
C ALA A 70 -2.72 -2.27 -2.01
N LEU A 71 -2.26 -3.51 -2.14
CA LEU A 71 -1.87 -4.33 -1.00
C LEU A 71 -0.45 -3.98 -0.56
N ILE A 72 -0.19 -3.95 0.75
CA ILE A 72 1.15 -3.67 1.31
C ILE A 72 2.23 -4.60 0.75
N ARG A 73 1.89 -5.86 0.42
CA ARG A 73 2.84 -6.82 -0.16
C ARG A 73 3.24 -6.52 -1.60
N ASP A 74 2.37 -5.85 -2.36
CA ASP A 74 2.53 -5.57 -3.81
C ASP A 74 3.09 -4.17 -4.06
N VAL A 75 3.54 -3.50 -2.99
CA VAL A 75 4.06 -2.14 -3.00
C VAL A 75 5.46 -2.12 -2.42
N VAL A 76 6.31 -1.24 -2.97
CA VAL A 76 7.65 -0.96 -2.47
C VAL A 76 7.84 0.54 -2.26
N LYS A 77 8.63 0.89 -1.24
CA LYS A 77 9.00 2.28 -0.99
C LYS A 77 10.04 2.70 -2.03
N VAL A 78 9.81 3.85 -2.67
CA VAL A 78 10.84 4.48 -3.50
C VAL A 78 11.85 5.09 -2.53
N THR A 79 12.97 4.41 -2.34
CA THR A 79 14.13 5.01 -1.68
C THR A 79 14.82 5.89 -2.71
N GLU A 80 14.79 7.20 -2.48
CA GLU A 80 15.76 8.08 -3.13
C GLU A 80 17.14 7.57 -2.69
N HIS A 81 17.88 6.93 -3.60
CA HIS A 81 19.33 6.85 -3.42
C HIS A 81 19.82 8.30 -3.54
N PRO A 82 20.39 8.92 -2.49
CA PRO A 82 21.20 10.09 -2.73
C PRO A 82 22.33 9.66 -3.68
N PRO A 83 22.68 10.46 -4.71
CA PRO A 83 23.86 10.16 -5.50
C PRO A 83 25.03 10.04 -4.53
N ARG A 84 25.74 8.90 -4.59
CA ARG A 84 27.04 8.77 -3.94
C ARG A 84 27.97 9.71 -4.69
N GLY A 85 28.18 10.89 -4.13
CA GLY A 85 29.29 11.77 -4.49
C GLY A 85 30.62 11.16 -4.13
#